data_AF-A0A9E6VP25-F1
#
_entry.id   AF-A0A9E6VP25-F1
#
_cell.length_a   1.000
_cell.length_b   1.000
_cell.length_c   1.000
_cell.angle_alpha   90.00
_cell.angle_beta   90.00
_cell.angle_gamma   90.00
#
_symmetry.space_group_name_H-M   'P 1'
#
loop_
_entity.id
_entity.type
_entity.pdbx_description
1 polymer ?
#
loop_
_entity_poly.entity_id
_entity_poly.type
_entity_poly.pdbx_seq_one_letter_code
_entity_poly.pdbx_strand_id
1 'polypeptide(L)'
;MTRGNTAMGEKKYDDAIAAFNEALGVKAKDPAATAKLKEATDARNVLMSAAAKEKAYNEAMEKAKTAFAAQDYAGAKVSYQAALGLKSGDQPATDGIAKCDAALKNKTYADAMAKADGLFGEKKYTEAKTQYEAALVVKPSDDLATAGVKKCNDELDRIRKSGELEKQYTDAMNQGKTLFTQKKYAEARTAYTTASGLKSGEQEPKDRIKEIDDILGKLAGDAEREKNYKQHMDKASGLFTEKKYTDAKSEYQEALNIKSGDKPATDGITKCDNAIAQMGVEEKYKAFIAEADQFMTVKNFASAKAKYTDALGVKANDAYAKQKIAECDKELGFAIKDKEYISALATADSLMKLASDETSYGSAKTAYKTASALKPMENYPKDKITEIDRKLADMKTEKARRAKYDGLITKGDGLFNKKDYKGAKPVYEDALKLYPMELYPKQRLAEIDKLLNPTKVVTDPVVVKTREEIMNELVKKYPQGVTEILENDPSGNAKVTKRIVVKGNEAWVYVRKVHSWGGVYYFKDGVQISENTFNQETK
;
A
#
# COMPACT_ATOMS: atom_id res chain seq x y z
N MET A 1 -17.23 118.58 5.18
CA MET A 1 -16.22 119.54 4.68
C MET A 1 -16.82 120.72 3.93
N THR A 2 -17.52 120.54 2.80
CA THR A 2 -18.09 121.66 2.01
C THR A 2 -19.00 122.59 2.82
N ARG A 3 -19.96 122.04 3.58
CA ARG A 3 -20.84 122.82 4.47
C ARG A 3 -20.06 123.68 5.48
N GLY A 4 -18.98 123.14 6.05
CA GLY A 4 -18.13 123.89 6.97
C GLY A 4 -17.37 125.01 6.27
N ASN A 5 -16.82 124.77 5.08
CA ASN A 5 -16.13 125.80 4.29
C ASN A 5 -17.08 126.93 3.84
N THR A 6 -18.34 126.61 3.48
CA THR A 6 -19.35 127.62 3.14
C THR A 6 -19.69 128.49 4.35
N ALA A 7 -19.96 127.88 5.51
CA ALA A 7 -20.23 128.61 6.76
C ALA A 7 -19.05 129.49 7.19
N MET A 8 -17.80 129.06 6.95
CA MET A 8 -16.60 129.88 7.13
C MET A 8 -16.62 131.16 6.29
N GLY A 9 -16.97 131.05 5.01
CA GLY A 9 -17.05 132.20 4.10
C GLY A 9 -18.13 133.20 4.51
N GLU A 10 -19.23 132.72 5.10
CA GLU A 10 -20.32 133.53 5.63
C GLU A 10 -20.06 134.11 7.03
N LYS A 11 -18.88 133.85 7.62
CA LYS A 11 -18.53 134.21 9.02
C LYS A 11 -19.46 133.60 10.07
N LYS A 12 -20.19 132.54 9.72
CA LYS A 12 -21.01 131.74 10.65
C LYS A 12 -20.13 130.68 11.29
N TYR A 13 -19.21 131.11 12.14
CA TYR A 13 -18.13 130.25 12.62
C TYR A 13 -18.61 129.10 13.51
N ASP A 14 -19.69 129.26 14.27
CA ASP A 14 -20.27 128.16 15.05
C ASP A 14 -20.86 127.05 14.15
N ASP A 15 -21.54 127.44 13.07
CA ASP A 15 -22.05 126.48 12.06
C ASP A 15 -20.90 125.78 11.35
N ALA A 16 -19.79 126.50 11.09
CA ALA A 16 -18.58 125.92 10.53
C ALA A 16 -17.93 124.89 11.47
N ILE A 17 -17.80 125.23 12.75
CA ILE A 17 -17.24 124.36 13.80
C ILE A 17 -18.08 123.09 13.93
N ALA A 18 -19.41 123.21 14.00
CA ALA A 18 -20.31 122.05 14.05
C ALA A 18 -20.11 121.13 12.83
N ALA A 19 -20.07 121.71 11.63
CA ALA A 19 -19.92 120.95 10.39
C ALA A 19 -18.53 120.27 10.25
N PHE A 20 -17.46 120.83 10.82
CA PHE A 20 -16.13 120.18 10.83
C PHE A 20 -16.00 119.12 11.92
N ASN A 21 -16.62 119.31 13.09
CA ASN A 21 -16.69 118.27 14.12
C ASN A 21 -17.45 117.04 13.64
N GLU A 22 -18.57 117.22 12.94
CA GLU A 22 -19.28 116.09 12.30
C GLU A 22 -18.39 115.35 11.30
N ALA A 23 -17.57 116.07 10.52
CA ALA A 23 -16.64 115.45 9.59
C ALA A 23 -15.57 114.61 10.31
N LEU A 24 -15.07 115.07 11.46
CA LEU A 24 -14.14 114.32 12.31
C LEU A 24 -14.81 113.13 13.01
N GLY A 25 -16.13 113.19 13.23
CA GLY A 25 -16.92 112.04 13.68
C GLY A 25 -16.98 110.92 12.64
N VAL A 26 -17.00 111.25 11.34
CA VAL A 26 -16.97 110.27 10.24
C VAL A 26 -15.56 109.77 9.96
N LYS A 27 -14.55 110.66 9.99
CA LYS A 27 -13.14 110.32 9.76
C LYS A 27 -12.27 110.92 10.86
N ALA A 28 -12.08 110.14 11.92
CA ALA A 28 -11.25 110.52 13.05
C ALA A 28 -9.82 110.87 12.59
N LYS A 29 -9.27 111.98 13.09
CA LYS A 29 -7.92 112.49 12.80
C LYS A 29 -7.68 112.96 11.35
N ASP A 30 -8.72 113.25 10.57
CA ASP A 30 -8.53 113.88 9.26
C ASP A 30 -7.77 115.22 9.41
N PRO A 31 -6.55 115.34 8.86
CA PRO A 31 -5.73 116.54 9.02
C PRO A 31 -6.42 117.78 8.45
N ALA A 32 -7.16 117.64 7.34
CA ALA A 32 -7.83 118.75 6.68
C ALA A 32 -9.03 119.25 7.50
N ALA A 33 -9.85 118.34 8.02
CA ALA A 33 -10.97 118.69 8.90
C ALA A 33 -10.47 119.28 10.23
N THR A 34 -9.37 118.75 10.78
CA THR A 34 -8.75 119.26 12.00
C THR A 34 -8.20 120.68 11.81
N ALA A 35 -7.49 120.93 10.72
CA ALA A 35 -6.96 122.27 10.40
C ALA A 35 -8.10 123.29 10.20
N LYS A 36 -9.14 122.92 9.44
CA LYS A 36 -10.28 123.80 9.18
C LYS A 36 -11.13 124.06 10.42
N LEU A 37 -11.30 123.07 11.29
CA LEU A 37 -11.93 123.24 12.60
C LEU A 37 -11.15 124.24 13.46
N LYS A 38 -9.82 124.15 13.47
CA LYS A 38 -8.96 125.11 14.17
C LYS A 38 -9.11 126.52 13.60
N GLU A 39 -9.05 126.68 12.28
CA GLU A 39 -9.26 127.98 11.60
C GLU A 39 -10.62 128.60 11.98
N ALA A 40 -11.69 127.81 11.96
CA ALA A 40 -13.03 128.26 12.32
C ALA A 40 -13.13 128.71 13.78
N THR A 41 -12.52 127.93 14.67
CA THR A 41 -12.48 128.21 16.11
C THR A 41 -11.67 129.47 16.41
N ASP A 42 -10.49 129.62 15.79
CA ASP A 42 -9.64 130.79 15.96
C ASP A 42 -10.36 132.06 15.46
N ALA A 43 -10.98 132.02 14.28
CA ALA A 43 -11.71 133.14 13.70
C ALA A 43 -12.93 133.56 14.54
N ARG A 44 -13.69 132.60 15.06
CA ARG A 44 -14.77 132.86 16.02
C ARG A 44 -14.22 133.55 17.26
N ASN A 45 -13.16 133.00 17.84
CA ASN A 45 -12.60 133.48 19.09
C ASN A 45 -12.07 134.91 18.92
N VAL A 46 -11.45 135.30 17.80
CA VAL A 46 -11.01 136.69 17.57
C VAL A 46 -12.14 137.71 17.73
N LEU A 47 -13.38 137.36 17.36
CA LEU A 47 -14.54 138.25 17.41
C LEU A 47 -15.27 138.27 18.76
N MET A 48 -14.94 137.35 19.67
CA MET A 48 -15.55 137.32 21.00
C MET A 48 -14.96 138.40 21.91
N SER A 49 -15.82 139.08 22.67
CA SER A 49 -15.37 139.95 23.76
C SER A 49 -14.65 139.13 24.84
N ALA A 50 -13.76 139.76 25.60
CA ALA A 50 -13.03 139.09 26.69
C ALA A 50 -13.99 138.41 27.69
N ALA A 51 -15.10 139.06 28.03
CA ALA A 51 -16.13 138.49 28.90
C ALA A 51 -16.85 137.28 28.29
N ALA A 52 -17.13 137.30 26.98
CA ALA A 52 -17.74 136.16 26.29
C ALA A 52 -16.78 134.97 26.19
N LYS A 53 -15.47 135.22 25.98
CA LYS A 53 -14.44 134.16 25.98
C LYS A 53 -14.32 133.49 27.34
N GLU A 54 -14.30 134.29 28.40
CA GLU A 54 -14.19 133.79 29.78
C GLU A 54 -15.41 132.93 30.15
N LYS A 55 -16.63 133.38 29.78
CA LYS A 55 -17.86 132.60 29.98
C LYS A 55 -17.81 131.27 29.20
N ALA A 56 -17.48 131.29 27.91
CA ALA A 56 -17.40 130.09 27.08
C ALA A 56 -16.29 129.12 27.53
N TYR A 57 -15.18 129.63 28.06
CA TYR A 57 -14.12 128.81 28.65
C TYR A 57 -14.64 128.06 29.88
N ASN A 58 -15.30 128.77 30.80
CA ASN A 58 -15.85 128.16 32.02
C ASN A 58 -16.92 127.10 31.68
N GLU A 59 -17.79 127.37 30.71
CA GLU A 59 -18.77 126.39 30.21
C GLU A 59 -18.10 125.15 29.59
N ALA A 60 -17.05 125.34 28.79
CA ALA A 60 -16.31 124.23 28.18
C ALA A 60 -15.59 123.37 29.23
N MET A 61 -15.00 123.99 30.26
CA MET A 61 -14.36 123.29 31.37
C MET A 61 -15.35 122.48 32.20
N GLU A 62 -16.52 123.04 32.53
CA GLU A 62 -17.56 122.31 33.28
C GLU A 62 -18.16 121.15 32.46
N LYS A 63 -18.39 121.36 31.16
CA LYS A 63 -18.81 120.29 30.25
C LYS A 63 -17.78 119.17 30.17
N ALA A 64 -16.50 119.52 30.12
CA ALA A 64 -15.41 118.56 30.11
C ALA A 64 -15.35 117.72 31.40
N LYS A 65 -15.46 118.36 32.57
CA LYS A 65 -15.51 117.65 33.86
C LYS A 65 -16.73 116.73 33.96
N THR A 66 -17.89 117.20 33.52
CA THR A 66 -19.14 116.42 33.54
C THR A 66 -19.02 115.18 32.64
N ALA A 67 -18.53 115.35 31.41
CA ALA A 67 -18.31 114.23 30.49
C ALA A 67 -17.24 113.24 31.03
N PHE A 68 -16.19 113.76 31.68
CA PHE A 68 -15.16 112.92 32.30
C PHE A 68 -15.73 112.07 33.44
N ALA A 69 -16.54 112.67 34.31
CA ALA A 69 -17.22 111.98 35.40
C ALA A 69 -18.21 110.92 34.88
N ALA A 70 -18.85 111.18 33.74
CA ALA A 70 -19.70 110.23 33.03
C ALA A 70 -18.91 109.14 32.27
N GLN A 71 -17.58 109.12 32.37
CA GLN A 71 -16.67 108.23 31.62
C GLN A 71 -16.76 108.36 30.09
N ASP A 72 -17.37 109.44 29.59
CA ASP A 72 -17.28 109.87 28.21
C ASP A 72 -15.96 110.64 28.01
N TYR A 73 -14.85 109.92 28.13
CA TYR A 73 -13.51 110.50 28.03
C TYR A 73 -13.24 111.10 26.65
N ALA A 74 -13.90 110.61 25.60
CA ALA A 74 -13.81 111.17 24.26
C ALA A 74 -14.51 112.55 24.19
N GLY A 75 -15.75 112.65 24.67
CA GLY A 75 -16.48 113.92 24.76
C GLY A 75 -15.84 114.92 25.73
N ALA A 76 -15.26 114.43 26.83
CA ALA A 76 -14.49 115.23 27.78
C ALA A 76 -13.25 115.84 27.13
N LYS A 77 -12.49 115.04 26.38
CA LYS A 77 -11.30 115.50 25.63
C LYS A 77 -11.66 116.60 24.65
N VAL A 78 -12.74 116.44 23.87
CA VAL A 78 -13.22 117.46 22.93
C VAL A 78 -13.56 118.76 23.66
N SER A 79 -14.19 118.68 24.82
CA SER A 79 -14.57 119.86 25.61
C SER A 79 -13.35 120.56 26.24
N TYR A 80 -12.34 119.82 26.72
CA TYR A 80 -11.07 120.40 27.15
C TYR A 80 -10.28 121.01 26.00
N GLN A 81 -10.30 120.42 24.80
CA GLN A 81 -9.70 121.01 23.59
C GLN A 81 -10.37 122.33 23.21
N ALA A 82 -11.70 122.41 23.35
CA ALA A 82 -12.44 123.66 23.15
C ALA A 82 -12.03 124.75 24.16
N ALA A 83 -11.85 124.39 25.44
CA ALA A 83 -11.36 125.29 26.48
C ALA A 83 -9.93 125.78 26.18
N LEU A 84 -9.02 124.88 25.79
CA LEU A 84 -7.64 125.21 25.43
C LEU A 84 -7.56 126.12 24.19
N GLY A 85 -8.48 125.98 23.24
CA GLY A 85 -8.58 126.87 22.07
C GLY A 85 -9.04 128.29 22.41
N LEU A 86 -9.78 128.47 23.52
CA LEU A 86 -10.20 129.79 24.03
C LEU A 86 -9.11 130.45 24.87
N LYS A 87 -8.32 129.65 25.60
CA LYS A 87 -7.22 130.10 26.45
C LYS A 87 -5.98 129.25 26.18
N SER A 88 -5.20 129.69 25.20
CA SER A 88 -3.98 129.01 24.79
C SER A 88 -2.99 128.90 25.97
N GLY A 89 -2.43 127.71 26.17
CA GLY A 89 -1.49 127.43 27.26
C GLY A 89 -2.13 127.21 28.64
N ASP A 90 -3.46 127.04 28.71
CA ASP A 90 -4.14 126.77 29.98
C ASP A 90 -3.81 125.36 30.52
N GLN A 91 -3.07 125.32 31.62
CA GLN A 91 -2.62 124.07 32.24
C GLN A 91 -3.78 123.14 32.65
N PRO A 92 -4.88 123.62 33.29
CA PRO A 92 -6.03 122.77 33.61
C PRO A 92 -6.63 122.05 32.40
N ALA A 93 -6.79 122.75 31.27
CA ALA A 93 -7.31 122.14 30.05
C ALA A 93 -6.33 121.11 29.45
N THR A 94 -5.02 121.40 29.43
CA THR A 94 -3.99 120.46 28.97
C THR A 94 -3.93 119.20 29.84
N ASP A 95 -3.95 119.33 31.16
CA ASP A 95 -3.97 118.20 32.10
C ASP A 95 -5.25 117.38 31.95
N GLY A 96 -6.39 118.03 31.71
CA GLY A 96 -7.66 117.39 31.42
C GLY A 96 -7.59 116.50 30.17
N ILE A 97 -7.01 117.00 29.07
CA ILE A 97 -6.77 116.23 27.85
C ILE A 97 -5.88 115.01 28.11
N ALA A 98 -4.77 115.20 28.83
CA ALA A 98 -3.86 114.11 29.18
C ALA A 98 -4.53 113.02 30.03
N LYS A 99 -5.37 113.43 31.01
CA LYS A 99 -6.19 112.50 31.81
C LYS A 99 -7.21 111.75 30.95
N CYS A 100 -7.86 112.43 30.00
CA CYS A 100 -8.77 111.77 29.06
C CYS A 100 -8.05 110.74 28.21
N ASP A 101 -6.85 111.06 27.72
CA ASP A 101 -6.05 110.14 26.91
C ASP A 101 -5.57 108.92 27.69
N ALA A 102 -5.16 109.11 28.96
CA ALA A 102 -4.84 108.00 29.85
C ALA A 102 -6.08 107.14 30.16
N ALA A 103 -7.22 107.75 30.43
CA ALA A 103 -8.47 107.06 30.70
C ALA A 103 -9.01 106.29 29.49
N LEU A 104 -8.92 106.86 28.28
CA LEU A 104 -9.26 106.18 27.03
C LEU A 104 -8.38 104.96 26.80
N LYS A 105 -7.05 105.09 26.97
CA LYS A 105 -6.14 103.95 26.88
C LYS A 105 -6.50 102.85 27.90
N ASN A 106 -6.73 103.22 29.16
CA ASN A 106 -7.13 102.25 30.18
C ASN A 106 -8.47 101.56 29.87
N LYS A 107 -9.44 102.30 29.33
CA LYS A 107 -10.73 101.72 28.89
C LYS A 107 -10.55 100.76 27.72
N THR A 108 -9.79 101.13 26.69
CA THR A 108 -9.50 100.25 25.55
C THR A 108 -8.79 98.97 25.99
N TYR A 109 -7.85 99.08 26.93
CA TYR A 109 -7.22 97.92 27.55
C TYR A 109 -8.24 97.04 28.28
N ALA A 110 -9.08 97.62 29.15
CA ALA A 110 -10.08 96.88 29.91
C ALA A 110 -11.11 96.16 29.01
N ASP A 111 -11.59 96.83 27.96
CA ASP A 111 -12.52 96.26 26.98
C ASP A 111 -11.88 95.09 26.21
N ALA A 112 -10.61 95.23 25.81
CA ALA A 112 -9.86 94.18 25.13
C ALA A 112 -9.65 92.96 26.03
N MET A 113 -9.28 93.17 27.30
CA MET A 113 -9.12 92.08 28.29
C MET A 113 -10.43 91.34 28.55
N ALA A 114 -11.52 92.07 28.81
CA ALA A 114 -12.83 91.46 29.07
C ALA A 114 -13.32 90.62 27.88
N LYS A 115 -13.13 91.13 26.65
CA LYS A 115 -13.47 90.39 25.43
C LYS A 115 -12.58 89.17 25.23
N ALA A 116 -11.28 89.28 25.52
CA ALA A 116 -10.34 88.17 25.46
C ALA A 116 -10.73 87.05 26.44
N ASP A 117 -11.00 87.39 27.69
CA ASP A 117 -11.43 86.45 28.74
C ASP A 117 -12.74 85.75 28.36
N GLY A 118 -13.72 86.50 27.82
CA GLY A 118 -14.99 85.95 27.34
C GLY A 118 -14.81 84.93 26.20
N LEU A 119 -14.03 85.31 25.18
CA LEU A 119 -13.71 84.41 24.06
C LEU A 119 -12.91 83.18 24.52
N PHE A 120 -12.04 83.33 25.51
CA PHE A 120 -11.31 82.20 26.10
C PHE A 120 -12.27 81.23 26.80
N GLY A 121 -13.24 81.72 27.58
CA GLY A 121 -14.29 80.91 28.20
C GLY A 121 -15.17 80.18 27.18
N GLU A 122 -15.44 80.81 26.05
CA GLU A 122 -16.12 80.20 24.89
C GLU A 122 -15.24 79.20 24.11
N LYS A 123 -13.99 79.01 24.52
CA LYS A 123 -12.97 78.17 23.87
C LYS A 123 -12.56 78.63 22.47
N LYS A 124 -12.83 79.90 22.12
CA LYS A 124 -12.39 80.53 20.86
C LYS A 124 -10.97 81.08 21.03
N TYR A 125 -10.02 80.18 21.28
CA TYR A 125 -8.67 80.55 21.73
C TYR A 125 -7.90 81.43 20.72
N THR A 126 -8.11 81.25 19.41
CA THR A 126 -7.50 82.11 18.38
C THR A 126 -8.03 83.54 18.44
N GLU A 127 -9.34 83.70 18.62
CA GLU A 127 -9.98 85.02 18.72
C GLU A 127 -9.63 85.68 20.06
N ALA A 128 -9.61 84.91 21.16
CA ALA A 128 -9.18 85.36 22.48
C ALA A 128 -7.74 85.88 22.48
N LYS A 129 -6.81 85.12 21.87
CA LYS A 129 -5.42 85.53 21.69
C LYS A 129 -5.31 86.88 21.00
N THR A 130 -6.03 87.06 19.88
CA THR A 130 -6.07 88.32 19.13
C THR A 130 -6.48 89.50 20.04
N GLN A 131 -7.43 89.30 20.96
CA GLN A 131 -7.86 90.37 21.88
C GLN A 131 -6.86 90.63 23.02
N TYR A 132 -6.21 89.60 23.57
CA TYR A 132 -5.10 89.81 24.52
C TYR A 132 -3.91 90.53 23.87
N GLU A 133 -3.58 90.21 22.62
CA GLU A 133 -2.56 90.92 21.84
C GLU A 133 -2.96 92.39 21.60
N ALA A 134 -4.24 92.67 21.33
CA ALA A 134 -4.76 94.03 21.25
C ALA A 134 -4.62 94.79 22.59
N ALA A 135 -4.81 94.13 23.73
CA ALA A 135 -4.55 94.72 25.05
C ALA A 135 -3.05 95.03 25.25
N LEU A 136 -2.16 94.14 24.79
CA LEU A 136 -0.71 94.37 24.82
C LEU A 136 -0.25 95.51 23.90
N VAL A 137 -0.93 95.78 22.79
CA VAL A 137 -0.65 96.99 21.97
C VAL A 137 -0.84 98.27 22.79
N VAL A 138 -1.82 98.28 23.71
CA VAL A 138 -2.07 99.42 24.61
C VAL A 138 -1.12 99.44 25.80
N LYS A 139 -0.82 98.26 26.36
CA LYS A 139 0.08 98.08 27.52
C LYS A 139 1.08 96.94 27.25
N PRO A 140 2.22 97.23 26.59
CA PRO A 140 3.15 96.19 26.09
C PRO A 140 3.80 95.29 27.15
N SER A 141 3.80 95.71 28.41
CA SER A 141 4.41 94.98 29.53
C SER A 141 3.38 94.54 30.57
N ASP A 142 2.14 94.27 30.15
CA ASP A 142 1.11 93.76 31.05
C ASP A 142 1.23 92.24 31.26
N ASP A 143 1.38 91.84 32.52
CA ASP A 143 1.54 90.43 32.90
C ASP A 143 0.27 89.60 32.65
N LEU A 144 -0.92 90.18 32.85
CA LEU A 144 -2.18 89.46 32.69
C LEU A 144 -2.47 89.17 31.22
N ALA A 145 -2.29 90.17 30.36
CA ALA A 145 -2.48 90.00 28.92
C ALA A 145 -1.44 89.02 28.34
N THR A 146 -0.18 89.09 28.80
CA THR A 146 0.88 88.14 28.41
C THR A 146 0.54 86.71 28.84
N ALA A 147 0.06 86.52 30.08
CA ALA A 147 -0.39 85.22 30.57
C ALA A 147 -1.60 84.70 29.78
N GLY A 148 -2.53 85.58 29.38
CA GLY A 148 -3.66 85.27 28.51
C GLY A 148 -3.23 84.72 27.15
N VAL A 149 -2.30 85.40 26.46
CA VAL A 149 -1.71 84.91 25.19
C VAL A 149 -1.07 83.55 25.36
N LYS A 150 -0.29 83.36 26.44
CA LYS A 150 0.35 82.06 26.72
C LYS A 150 -0.68 80.94 26.90
N LYS A 151 -1.72 81.15 27.71
CA LYS A 151 -2.81 80.17 27.90
C LYS A 151 -3.50 79.82 26.58
N CYS A 152 -3.75 80.81 25.72
CA CYS A 152 -4.34 80.56 24.41
C CYS A 152 -3.44 79.67 23.54
N ASN A 153 -2.13 79.95 23.48
CA ASN A 153 -1.18 79.12 22.74
C ASN A 153 -1.12 77.69 23.30
N ASP A 154 -1.08 77.54 24.64
CA ASP A 154 -1.04 76.23 25.29
C ASP A 154 -2.29 75.37 24.93
N GLU A 155 -3.48 75.97 24.95
CA GLU A 155 -4.73 75.27 24.57
C GLU A 155 -4.81 74.98 23.06
N LEU A 156 -4.36 75.89 22.20
CA LEU A 156 -4.27 75.66 20.75
C LEU A 156 -3.31 74.50 20.43
N ASP A 157 -2.16 74.45 21.10
CA ASP A 157 -1.21 73.34 20.95
C ASP A 157 -1.78 72.03 21.47
N ARG A 158 -2.56 72.06 22.55
CA ARG A 158 -3.26 70.88 23.08
C ARG A 158 -4.28 70.34 22.09
N ILE A 159 -5.09 71.21 21.49
CA ILE A 159 -6.04 70.86 20.43
C ILE A 159 -5.30 70.27 19.23
N ARG A 160 -4.21 70.92 18.80
CA ARG A 160 -3.40 70.45 17.67
C ARG A 160 -2.84 69.05 17.93
N LYS A 161 -2.25 68.82 19.11
CA LYS A 161 -1.72 67.51 19.51
C LYS A 161 -2.82 66.46 19.61
N SER A 162 -3.99 66.82 20.13
CA SER A 162 -5.14 65.91 20.18
C SER A 162 -5.65 65.54 18.79
N GLY A 163 -5.71 66.51 17.86
CA GLY A 163 -6.12 66.26 16.47
C GLY A 163 -5.11 65.41 15.71
N GLU A 164 -3.81 65.63 15.92
CA GLU A 164 -2.75 64.81 15.33
C GLU A 164 -2.80 63.36 15.86
N LEU A 165 -3.00 63.19 17.17
CA LEU A 165 -3.19 61.87 17.78
C LEU A 165 -4.40 61.14 17.19
N GLU A 166 -5.53 61.84 17.01
CA GLU A 166 -6.75 61.28 16.40
C GLU A 166 -6.50 60.83 14.95
N LYS A 167 -5.78 61.65 14.18
CA LYS A 167 -5.42 61.35 12.79
C LYS A 167 -4.51 60.12 12.73
N GLN A 168 -3.45 60.07 13.55
CA GLN A 168 -2.53 58.93 13.59
C GLN A 168 -3.23 57.63 14.01
N TYR A 169 -4.14 57.71 14.99
CA TYR A 169 -4.97 56.58 15.39
C TYR A 169 -5.83 56.08 14.22
N THR A 170 -6.52 56.99 13.54
CA THR A 170 -7.38 56.67 12.39
C THR A 170 -6.60 56.06 11.23
N ASP A 171 -5.42 56.62 10.90
CA ASP A 171 -4.54 56.13 9.86
C ASP A 171 -4.06 54.70 10.17
N ALA A 172 -3.63 54.44 11.42
CA ALA A 172 -3.22 53.11 11.88
C ALA A 172 -4.37 52.09 11.85
N MET A 173 -5.58 52.49 12.25
CA MET A 173 -6.78 51.64 12.18
C MET A 173 -7.14 51.27 10.73
N ASN A 174 -7.10 52.23 9.81
CA ASN A 174 -7.38 51.99 8.40
C ASN A 174 -6.33 51.10 7.76
N GLN A 175 -5.04 51.35 8.05
CA GLN A 175 -3.95 50.49 7.59
C GLN A 175 -4.11 49.06 8.10
N GLY A 176 -4.45 48.88 9.38
CA GLY A 176 -4.75 47.56 9.95
C GLY A 176 -5.90 46.87 9.22
N LYS A 177 -7.01 47.59 8.93
CA LYS A 177 -8.16 47.06 8.18
C LYS A 177 -7.78 46.63 6.76
N THR A 178 -7.01 47.45 6.04
CA THR A 178 -6.53 47.13 4.69
C THR A 178 -5.60 45.92 4.68
N LEU A 179 -4.65 45.83 5.60
CA LEU A 179 -3.73 44.71 5.69
C LEU A 179 -4.46 43.42 6.10
N PHE A 180 -5.45 43.52 6.98
CA PHE A 180 -6.28 42.40 7.39
C PHE A 180 -7.07 41.82 6.21
N THR A 181 -7.71 42.67 5.39
CA THR A 181 -8.45 42.21 4.19
C THR A 181 -7.51 41.61 3.14
N GLN A 182 -6.27 42.11 3.04
CA GLN A 182 -5.21 41.52 2.23
C GLN A 182 -4.62 40.23 2.81
N LYS A 183 -5.11 39.76 3.97
CA LYS A 183 -4.60 38.58 4.71
C LYS A 183 -3.14 38.69 5.14
N LYS A 184 -2.60 39.92 5.20
CA LYS A 184 -1.26 40.22 5.72
C LYS A 184 -1.32 40.36 7.24
N TYR A 185 -1.65 39.26 7.90
CA TYR A 185 -2.02 39.25 9.32
C TYR A 185 -0.92 39.81 10.23
N ALA A 186 0.35 39.46 10.00
CA ALA A 186 1.46 39.99 10.81
C ALA A 186 1.63 41.52 10.67
N GLU A 187 1.52 42.04 9.45
CA GLU A 187 1.58 43.49 9.18
C GLU A 187 0.34 44.20 9.78
N ALA A 188 -0.85 43.61 9.64
CA ALA A 188 -2.09 44.12 10.21
C ALA A 188 -2.04 44.20 11.74
N ARG A 189 -1.48 43.18 12.38
CA ARG A 189 -1.28 43.13 13.84
C ARG A 189 -0.41 44.29 14.31
N THR A 190 0.67 44.59 13.59
CA THR A 190 1.54 45.74 13.88
C THR A 190 0.77 47.05 13.79
N ALA A 191 -0.02 47.26 12.72
CA ALA A 191 -0.81 48.48 12.56
C ALA A 191 -1.86 48.65 13.68
N TYR A 192 -2.59 47.59 14.06
CA TYR A 192 -3.52 47.64 15.19
C TYR A 192 -2.83 47.81 16.55
N THR A 193 -1.62 47.25 16.72
CA THR A 193 -0.80 47.46 17.92
C THR A 193 -0.41 48.93 18.03
N THR A 194 -0.01 49.57 16.93
CA THR A 194 0.24 51.01 16.87
C THR A 194 -1.02 51.80 17.26
N ALA A 195 -2.18 51.48 16.69
CA ALA A 195 -3.44 52.14 17.06
C ALA A 195 -3.78 51.99 18.55
N SER A 196 -3.62 50.77 19.11
CA SER A 196 -3.81 50.51 20.54
C SER A 196 -2.81 51.27 21.42
N GLY A 197 -1.57 51.46 20.97
CA GLY A 197 -0.57 52.27 21.67
C GLY A 197 -0.90 53.77 21.68
N LEU A 198 -1.46 54.30 20.59
CA LEU A 198 -1.88 55.70 20.47
C LEU A 198 -3.11 56.00 21.35
N LYS A 199 -4.06 55.05 21.42
CA LYS A 199 -5.25 55.13 22.28
C LYS A 199 -5.50 53.82 23.02
N SER A 200 -4.86 53.67 24.17
CA SER A 200 -4.93 52.44 24.98
C SER A 200 -6.30 52.12 25.58
N GLY A 201 -7.20 53.10 25.64
CA GLY A 201 -8.59 52.91 26.08
C GLY A 201 -9.51 52.26 25.04
N GLU A 202 -9.14 52.28 23.75
CA GLU A 202 -9.99 51.77 22.67
C GLU A 202 -9.98 50.25 22.63
N GLN A 203 -11.17 49.67 22.47
CA GLN A 203 -11.35 48.21 22.48
C GLN A 203 -11.20 47.59 21.08
N GLU A 204 -11.65 48.28 20.03
CA GLU A 204 -11.62 47.77 18.64
C GLU A 204 -10.21 47.29 18.20
N PRO A 205 -9.10 48.04 18.42
CA PRO A 205 -7.78 47.57 18.05
C PRO A 205 -7.36 46.30 18.79
N LYS A 206 -7.73 46.17 20.08
CA LYS A 206 -7.40 45.01 20.92
C LYS A 206 -8.14 43.76 20.44
N ASP A 207 -9.42 43.90 20.13
CA ASP A 207 -10.23 42.81 19.59
C ASP A 207 -9.67 42.32 18.25
N ARG A 208 -9.23 43.24 17.38
CA ARG A 208 -8.59 42.90 16.10
C ARG A 208 -7.24 42.21 16.28
N ILE A 209 -6.41 42.64 17.23
CA ILE A 209 -5.15 41.95 17.55
C ILE A 209 -5.42 40.52 17.99
N LYS A 210 -6.40 40.31 18.89
CA LYS A 210 -6.78 38.97 19.35
C LYS A 210 -7.27 38.09 18.20
N GLU A 211 -8.15 38.62 17.35
CA GLU A 211 -8.65 37.91 16.16
C GLU A 211 -7.49 37.49 15.24
N ILE A 212 -6.52 38.38 15.03
CA ILE A 212 -5.33 38.09 14.24
C ILE A 212 -4.45 37.02 14.90
N ASP A 213 -4.22 37.10 16.20
CA ASP A 213 -3.43 36.11 16.94
C ASP A 213 -4.07 34.70 16.83
N ASP A 214 -5.40 34.62 16.93
CA ASP A 214 -6.16 33.38 16.75
C ASP A 214 -6.01 32.83 15.31
N ILE A 215 -6.01 33.70 14.28
CA ILE A 215 -5.78 33.31 12.88
C ILE A 215 -4.35 32.81 12.66
N LEU A 216 -3.34 33.54 13.17
CA LEU A 216 -1.93 33.17 13.04
C LEU A 216 -1.64 31.84 13.74
N GLY A 217 -2.24 31.59 14.90
CA GLY A 217 -2.15 30.31 15.59
C GLY A 217 -2.71 29.14 14.77
N LYS A 218 -3.88 29.32 14.12
CA LYS A 218 -4.44 28.31 13.22
C LYS A 218 -3.55 28.04 12.00
N LEU A 219 -3.06 29.10 11.34
CA LEU A 219 -2.17 28.98 10.19
C LEU A 219 -0.86 28.27 10.53
N ALA A 220 -0.27 28.56 11.69
CA ALA A 220 0.92 27.87 12.17
C ALA A 220 0.65 26.37 12.45
N GLY A 221 -0.51 26.06 13.05
CA GLY A 221 -0.94 24.67 13.25
C GLY A 221 -1.17 23.91 11.95
N ASP A 222 -1.76 24.55 10.94
CA ASP A 222 -1.94 23.96 9.60
C ASP A 222 -0.60 23.73 8.89
N ALA A 223 0.34 24.67 8.99
CA ALA A 223 1.67 24.52 8.41
C ALA A 223 2.47 23.37 9.06
N GLU A 224 2.42 23.22 10.38
CA GLU A 224 3.08 22.10 11.06
C GLU A 224 2.41 20.76 10.75
N ARG A 225 1.06 20.73 10.65
CA ARG A 225 0.34 19.55 10.16
C ARG A 225 0.76 19.15 8.76
N GLU A 226 0.88 20.10 7.83
CA GLU A 226 1.32 19.83 6.45
C GLU A 226 2.78 19.33 6.40
N LYS A 227 3.66 19.91 7.22
CA LYS A 227 5.05 19.46 7.35
C LYS A 227 5.14 18.02 7.89
N ASN A 228 4.40 17.71 8.94
CA ASN A 228 4.35 16.35 9.51
C ASN A 228 3.76 15.35 8.51
N TYR A 229 2.67 15.72 7.83
CA TYR A 229 2.10 14.94 6.74
C TYR A 229 3.16 14.62 5.67
N LYS A 230 3.91 15.63 5.21
CA LYS A 230 4.97 15.42 4.20
C LYS A 230 6.10 14.52 4.71
N GLN A 231 6.52 14.67 5.96
CA GLN A 231 7.53 13.79 6.56
C GLN A 231 7.10 12.33 6.59
N HIS A 232 5.86 12.05 7.02
CA HIS A 232 5.31 10.70 7.00
C HIS A 232 5.22 10.14 5.58
N MET A 233 4.78 10.94 4.61
CA MET A 233 4.74 10.55 3.20
C MET A 233 6.12 10.22 2.63
N ASP A 234 7.12 11.05 2.91
CA ASP A 234 8.51 10.85 2.44
C ASP A 234 9.12 9.59 3.09
N LYS A 235 8.90 9.41 4.40
CA LYS A 235 9.38 8.23 5.15
C LYS A 235 8.70 6.94 4.67
N ALA A 236 7.39 6.97 4.45
CA ALA A 236 6.63 5.85 3.89
C ALA A 236 7.18 5.45 2.51
N SER A 237 7.43 6.42 1.63
CA SER A 237 8.02 6.17 0.30
C SER A 237 9.44 5.59 0.39
N GLY A 238 10.26 6.04 1.33
CA GLY A 238 11.58 5.48 1.59
C GLY A 238 11.52 4.03 2.02
N LEU A 239 10.71 3.73 3.04
CA LEU A 239 10.49 2.37 3.55
C LEU A 239 9.92 1.43 2.48
N PHE A 240 9.02 1.93 1.63
CA PHE A 240 8.50 1.16 0.51
C PHE A 240 9.61 0.77 -0.47
N THR A 241 10.53 1.68 -0.77
CA THR A 241 11.69 1.43 -1.64
C THR A 241 12.65 0.43 -1.01
N GLU A 242 12.83 0.49 0.32
CA GLU A 242 13.57 -0.50 1.12
C GLU A 242 12.86 -1.86 1.26
N LYS A 243 11.66 -2.02 0.68
CA LYS A 243 10.80 -3.22 0.78
C LYS A 243 10.30 -3.53 2.19
N LYS A 244 10.37 -2.56 3.11
CA LYS A 244 9.78 -2.64 4.46
C LYS A 244 8.31 -2.26 4.40
N TYR A 245 7.51 -3.06 3.71
CA TYR A 245 6.14 -2.70 3.34
C TYR A 245 5.19 -2.53 4.54
N THR A 246 5.40 -3.29 5.63
CA THR A 246 4.62 -3.13 6.86
C THR A 246 4.88 -1.76 7.51
N ASP A 247 6.16 -1.38 7.64
CA ASP A 247 6.54 -0.09 8.22
C ASP A 247 6.10 1.07 7.31
N ALA A 248 6.24 0.92 6.00
CA ALA A 248 5.77 1.89 5.01
C ALA A 248 4.25 2.12 5.11
N LYS A 249 3.47 1.04 5.28
CA LYS A 249 2.02 1.11 5.49
C LYS A 249 1.67 1.89 6.74
N SER A 250 2.38 1.67 7.85
CA SER A 250 2.19 2.43 9.09
C SER A 250 2.44 3.92 8.89
N GLU A 251 3.51 4.31 8.20
CA GLU A 251 3.79 5.74 7.93
C GLU A 251 2.74 6.39 7.00
N TYR A 252 2.25 5.67 5.98
CA TYR A 252 1.11 6.17 5.19
C TYR A 252 -0.17 6.30 6.02
N GLN A 253 -0.39 5.43 7.01
CA GLN A 253 -1.53 5.53 7.92
C GLN A 253 -1.42 6.77 8.83
N GLU A 254 -0.23 7.10 9.33
CA GLU A 254 0.00 8.34 10.07
C GLU A 254 -0.23 9.59 9.20
N ALA A 255 0.22 9.58 7.95
CA ALA A 255 -0.09 10.65 7.00
C ALA A 255 -1.62 10.80 6.78
N LEU A 256 -2.35 9.68 6.66
CA LEU A 256 -3.80 9.69 6.51
C LEU A 256 -4.55 10.14 7.78
N ASN A 257 -4.00 9.88 8.97
CA ASN A 257 -4.54 10.39 10.24
C ASN A 257 -4.44 11.92 10.32
N ILE A 258 -3.37 12.50 9.75
CA ILE A 258 -3.20 13.95 9.67
C ILE A 258 -4.11 14.56 8.59
N LYS A 259 -4.21 13.90 7.43
CA LYS A 259 -4.99 14.35 6.27
C LYS A 259 -5.97 13.27 5.82
N SER A 260 -7.09 13.19 6.52
CA SER A 260 -8.12 12.19 6.25
C SER A 260 -8.64 12.28 4.81
N GLY A 261 -8.75 11.12 4.15
CA GLY A 261 -9.17 11.03 2.75
C GLY A 261 -8.10 11.38 1.71
N ASP A 262 -6.84 11.57 2.12
CA ASP A 262 -5.75 11.80 1.17
C ASP A 262 -5.53 10.59 0.24
N LYS A 263 -5.67 10.84 -1.06
CA LYS A 263 -5.57 9.81 -2.10
C LYS A 263 -4.15 9.23 -2.20
N PRO A 264 -3.07 10.04 -2.28
CA PRO A 264 -1.70 9.52 -2.25
C PRO A 264 -1.40 8.56 -1.10
N ALA A 265 -1.77 8.90 0.14
CA ALA A 265 -1.58 8.03 1.31
C ALA A 265 -2.37 6.71 1.18
N THR A 266 -3.63 6.79 0.76
CA THR A 266 -4.50 5.63 0.54
C THR A 266 -3.97 4.70 -0.56
N ASP A 267 -3.51 5.27 -1.68
CA ASP A 267 -2.88 4.53 -2.78
C ASP A 267 -1.56 3.88 -2.32
N GLY A 268 -0.80 4.56 -1.45
CA GLY A 268 0.42 4.04 -0.81
C GLY A 268 0.15 2.80 0.05
N ILE A 269 -0.86 2.84 0.91
CA ILE A 269 -1.31 1.68 1.72
C ILE A 269 -1.67 0.51 0.82
N THR A 270 -2.46 0.76 -0.23
CA THR A 270 -2.88 -0.28 -1.20
C THR A 270 -1.68 -0.92 -1.89
N LYS A 271 -0.68 -0.12 -2.28
CA LYS A 271 0.58 -0.65 -2.85
C LYS A 271 1.35 -1.50 -1.86
N CYS A 272 1.42 -1.09 -0.59
CA CYS A 272 2.05 -1.89 0.47
C CYS A 272 1.34 -3.25 0.64
N ASP A 273 0.01 -3.24 0.71
CA ASP A 273 -0.79 -4.48 0.85
C ASP A 273 -0.57 -5.45 -0.31
N ASN A 274 -0.55 -4.94 -1.54
CA ASN A 274 -0.24 -5.74 -2.73
C ASN A 274 1.18 -6.30 -2.68
N ALA A 275 2.16 -5.50 -2.26
CA ALA A 275 3.55 -5.93 -2.16
C ALA A 275 3.76 -7.00 -1.07
N ILE A 276 3.09 -6.85 0.08
CA ILE A 276 3.07 -7.86 1.16
C ILE A 276 2.45 -9.16 0.67
N ALA A 277 1.32 -9.09 -0.04
CA ALA A 277 0.69 -10.25 -0.62
C ALA A 277 1.60 -10.97 -1.63
N GLN A 278 2.30 -10.21 -2.48
CA GLN A 278 3.28 -10.77 -3.43
C GLN A 278 4.49 -11.41 -2.73
N MET A 279 5.01 -10.83 -1.65
CA MET A 279 6.08 -11.46 -0.86
C MET A 279 5.64 -12.81 -0.27
N GLY A 280 4.40 -12.90 0.22
CA GLY A 280 3.85 -14.17 0.72
C GLY A 280 3.74 -15.25 -0.37
N VAL A 281 3.48 -14.85 -1.62
CA VAL A 281 3.47 -15.76 -2.78
C VAL A 281 4.89 -16.24 -3.11
N GLU A 282 5.88 -15.35 -3.10
CA GLU A 282 7.28 -15.68 -3.39
C GLU A 282 7.89 -16.62 -2.33
N GLU A 283 7.62 -16.38 -1.04
CA GLU A 283 8.08 -17.27 0.04
C GLU A 283 7.42 -18.66 -0.02
N LYS A 284 6.11 -18.72 -0.30
CA LYS A 284 5.42 -20.01 -0.52
C LYS A 284 6.00 -20.75 -1.73
N TYR A 285 6.25 -20.04 -2.84
CA TYR A 285 6.88 -20.61 -4.02
C TYR A 285 8.25 -21.22 -3.68
N LYS A 286 9.14 -20.48 -3.00
CA LYS A 286 10.46 -20.98 -2.59
C LYS A 286 10.37 -22.20 -1.68
N ALA A 287 9.46 -22.21 -0.71
CA ALA A 287 9.25 -23.34 0.18
C ALA A 287 8.82 -24.61 -0.60
N PHE A 288 7.85 -24.48 -1.51
CA PHE A 288 7.41 -25.61 -2.34
C PHE A 288 8.53 -26.13 -3.24
N ILE A 289 9.35 -25.26 -3.85
CA ILE A 289 10.50 -25.68 -4.64
C ILE A 289 11.52 -26.44 -3.79
N ALA A 290 11.88 -25.91 -2.61
CA ALA A 290 12.85 -26.56 -1.73
C ALA A 290 12.38 -27.94 -1.25
N GLU A 291 11.11 -28.06 -0.85
CA GLU A 291 10.52 -29.36 -0.46
C GLU A 291 10.45 -30.33 -1.66
N ALA A 292 10.08 -29.85 -2.85
CA ALA A 292 10.02 -30.66 -4.05
C ALA A 292 11.41 -31.18 -4.45
N ASP A 293 12.42 -30.31 -4.45
CA ASP A 293 13.82 -30.67 -4.71
C ASP A 293 14.33 -31.68 -3.67
N GLN A 294 13.97 -31.53 -2.38
CA GLN A 294 14.29 -32.52 -1.36
C GLN A 294 13.65 -33.88 -1.67
N PHE A 295 12.37 -33.92 -2.06
CA PHE A 295 11.72 -35.16 -2.49
C PHE A 295 12.37 -35.79 -3.73
N MET A 296 12.88 -34.98 -4.66
CA MET A 296 13.65 -35.45 -5.81
C MET A 296 14.96 -36.14 -5.36
N THR A 297 15.68 -35.58 -4.38
CA THR A 297 16.93 -36.19 -3.89
C THR A 297 16.72 -37.57 -3.28
N VAL A 298 15.61 -37.77 -2.55
CA VAL A 298 15.24 -39.06 -1.97
C VAL A 298 14.44 -39.94 -2.94
N LYS A 299 14.34 -39.55 -4.22
CA LYS A 299 13.62 -40.27 -5.29
C LYS A 299 12.15 -40.54 -4.98
N ASN A 300 11.53 -39.72 -4.13
CA ASN A 300 10.09 -39.74 -3.91
C ASN A 300 9.40 -38.86 -4.96
N PHE A 301 9.34 -39.36 -6.19
CA PHE A 301 8.86 -38.60 -7.35
C PHE A 301 7.37 -38.21 -7.25
N ALA A 302 6.55 -38.99 -6.54
CA ALA A 302 5.13 -38.65 -6.33
C ALA A 302 4.97 -37.42 -5.43
N SER A 303 5.68 -37.38 -4.30
CA SER A 303 5.67 -36.20 -3.41
C SER A 303 6.37 -34.99 -4.05
N ALA A 304 7.45 -35.20 -4.79
CA ALA A 304 8.11 -34.14 -5.55
C ALA A 304 7.16 -33.51 -6.58
N LYS A 305 6.47 -34.33 -7.39
CA LYS A 305 5.49 -33.85 -8.37
C LYS A 305 4.38 -33.01 -7.72
N ALA A 306 3.85 -33.47 -6.59
CA ALA A 306 2.82 -32.73 -5.86
C ALA A 306 3.32 -31.34 -5.45
N LYS A 307 4.53 -31.25 -4.87
CA LYS A 307 5.10 -29.97 -4.43
C LYS A 307 5.47 -29.03 -5.57
N TYR A 308 5.99 -29.53 -6.70
CA TYR A 308 6.15 -28.68 -7.90
C TYR A 308 4.80 -28.21 -8.46
N THR A 309 3.73 -29.01 -8.32
CA THR A 309 2.37 -28.61 -8.72
C THR A 309 1.85 -27.50 -7.80
N ASP A 310 2.08 -27.59 -6.49
CA ASP A 310 1.77 -26.53 -5.53
C ASP A 310 2.54 -25.24 -5.89
N ALA A 311 3.82 -25.36 -6.29
CA ALA A 311 4.63 -24.24 -6.78
C ALA A 311 4.04 -23.59 -8.05
N LEU A 312 3.47 -24.39 -8.98
CA LEU A 312 2.74 -23.85 -10.13
C LEU A 312 1.38 -23.24 -9.75
N GLY A 313 0.75 -23.71 -8.68
CA GLY A 313 -0.46 -23.10 -8.12
C GLY A 313 -0.24 -21.64 -7.68
N VAL A 314 0.96 -21.32 -7.19
CA VAL A 314 1.35 -19.95 -6.82
C VAL A 314 2.05 -19.19 -7.96
N LYS A 315 2.72 -19.88 -8.89
CA LYS A 315 3.43 -19.31 -10.04
C LYS A 315 3.24 -20.16 -11.31
N ALA A 316 2.09 -20.00 -11.96
CA ALA A 316 1.60 -20.87 -13.05
C ALA A 316 2.55 -21.04 -14.26
N ASN A 317 3.45 -20.08 -14.49
CA ASN A 317 4.35 -20.09 -15.64
C ASN A 317 5.81 -20.39 -15.29
N ASP A 318 6.07 -20.98 -14.13
CA ASP A 318 7.41 -21.38 -13.75
C ASP A 318 7.96 -22.52 -14.63
N ALA A 319 9.00 -22.22 -15.41
CA ALA A 319 9.61 -23.19 -16.34
C ALA A 319 10.31 -24.34 -15.59
N TYR A 320 10.93 -24.04 -14.45
CA TYR A 320 11.67 -25.01 -13.64
C TYR A 320 10.72 -26.08 -13.07
N ALA A 321 9.64 -25.68 -12.39
CA ALA A 321 8.65 -26.61 -11.87
C ALA A 321 7.99 -27.46 -12.98
N LYS A 322 7.68 -26.88 -14.15
CA LYS A 322 7.14 -27.63 -15.31
C LYS A 322 8.11 -28.71 -15.79
N GLN A 323 9.39 -28.38 -15.93
CA GLN A 323 10.42 -29.33 -16.32
C GLN A 323 10.53 -30.48 -15.31
N LYS A 324 10.57 -30.15 -14.01
CA LYS A 324 10.73 -31.15 -12.95
C LYS A 324 9.52 -32.07 -12.80
N ILE A 325 8.30 -31.58 -13.04
CA ILE A 325 7.11 -32.43 -13.12
C ILE A 325 7.24 -33.45 -14.26
N ALA A 326 7.71 -33.03 -15.43
CA ALA A 326 7.92 -33.95 -16.55
C ALA A 326 9.00 -35.01 -16.23
N GLU A 327 10.06 -34.63 -15.52
CA GLU A 327 11.06 -35.57 -14.99
C GLU A 327 10.41 -36.57 -14.01
N CYS A 328 9.62 -36.10 -13.05
CA CYS A 328 8.89 -36.97 -12.11
C CYS A 328 7.96 -37.96 -12.83
N ASP A 329 7.21 -37.50 -13.83
CA ASP A 329 6.28 -38.32 -14.60
C ASP A 329 7.00 -39.44 -15.36
N LYS A 330 8.18 -39.13 -15.90
CA LYS A 330 9.03 -40.12 -16.57
C LYS A 330 9.48 -41.22 -15.60
N GLU A 331 9.99 -40.84 -14.43
CA GLU A 331 10.47 -41.79 -13.41
C GLU A 331 9.34 -42.64 -12.82
N LEU A 332 8.18 -42.04 -12.53
CA LEU A 332 6.99 -42.76 -12.09
C LEU A 332 6.52 -43.76 -13.17
N GLY A 333 6.58 -43.38 -14.45
CA GLY A 333 6.27 -44.27 -15.56
C GLY A 333 7.20 -45.49 -15.65
N PHE A 334 8.50 -45.32 -15.38
CA PHE A 334 9.43 -46.46 -15.30
C PHE A 334 9.11 -47.38 -14.11
N ALA A 335 8.85 -46.81 -12.93
CA ALA A 335 8.51 -47.61 -11.74
C ALA A 335 7.23 -48.45 -11.93
N ILE A 336 6.23 -47.91 -12.62
CA ILE A 336 5.01 -48.64 -12.97
C ILE A 336 5.34 -49.81 -13.91
N LYS A 337 6.10 -49.57 -14.98
CA LYS A 337 6.50 -50.62 -15.93
C LYS A 337 7.33 -51.72 -15.25
N ASP A 338 8.17 -51.38 -14.28
CA ASP A 338 8.93 -52.36 -13.49
C ASP A 338 8.02 -53.26 -12.66
N LYS A 339 7.02 -52.68 -11.98
CA LYS A 339 6.03 -53.43 -11.21
C LYS A 339 5.16 -54.31 -12.10
N GLU A 340 4.70 -53.79 -13.23
CA GLU A 340 3.92 -54.55 -14.23
C GLU A 340 4.75 -55.68 -14.82
N TYR A 341 6.03 -55.44 -15.12
CA TYR A 341 6.97 -56.44 -15.61
C TYR A 341 7.14 -57.59 -14.60
N ILE A 342 7.40 -57.27 -13.33
CA ILE A 342 7.53 -58.27 -12.25
C ILE A 342 6.25 -59.10 -12.10
N SER A 343 5.08 -58.46 -12.13
CA SER A 343 3.79 -59.14 -12.04
C SER A 343 3.52 -60.05 -13.26
N ALA A 344 3.82 -59.56 -14.45
CA ALA A 344 3.70 -60.32 -15.69
C ALA A 344 4.63 -61.54 -15.70
N LEU A 345 5.87 -61.40 -15.20
CA LEU A 345 6.79 -62.51 -15.02
C LEU A 345 6.27 -63.54 -14.03
N ALA A 346 5.86 -63.13 -12.84
CA ALA A 346 5.34 -64.06 -11.82
C ALA A 346 4.14 -64.86 -12.34
N THR A 347 3.27 -64.22 -13.12
CA THR A 347 2.15 -64.87 -13.80
C THR A 347 2.64 -65.87 -14.85
N ALA A 348 3.58 -65.46 -15.70
CA ALA A 348 4.14 -66.30 -16.76
C ALA A 348 4.89 -67.53 -16.21
N ASP A 349 5.71 -67.35 -15.17
CA ASP A 349 6.42 -68.41 -14.47
C ASP A 349 5.44 -69.43 -13.84
N SER A 350 4.36 -68.93 -13.23
CA SER A 350 3.33 -69.79 -12.64
C SER A 350 2.57 -70.61 -13.69
N LEU A 351 2.19 -69.99 -14.81
CA LEU A 351 1.56 -70.68 -15.93
C LEU A 351 2.49 -71.73 -16.54
N MET A 352 3.78 -71.40 -16.70
CA MET A 352 4.79 -72.33 -17.21
C MET A 352 4.96 -73.56 -16.32
N LYS A 353 4.98 -73.36 -15.00
CA LYS A 353 5.10 -74.46 -14.02
C LYS A 353 3.92 -75.43 -14.07
N LEU A 354 2.72 -74.94 -14.37
CA LEU A 354 1.48 -75.73 -14.42
C LEU A 354 1.19 -76.31 -15.81
N ALA A 355 2.00 -75.98 -16.83
CA ALA A 355 1.71 -76.35 -18.20
C ALA A 355 1.94 -77.86 -18.47
N SER A 356 0.91 -78.52 -18.99
CA SER A 356 0.91 -79.96 -19.31
C SER A 356 0.45 -80.29 -20.73
N ASP A 357 -0.04 -79.30 -21.47
CA ASP A 357 -0.59 -79.44 -22.82
C ASP A 357 -0.31 -78.21 -23.70
N GLU A 358 -0.61 -78.30 -25.00
CA GLU A 358 -0.33 -77.24 -25.96
C GLU A 358 -1.00 -75.90 -25.58
N THR A 359 -2.22 -75.95 -25.02
CA THR A 359 -2.98 -74.76 -24.63
C THR A 359 -2.33 -74.05 -23.45
N SER A 360 -2.00 -74.78 -22.38
CA SER A 360 -1.37 -74.24 -21.17
C SER A 360 0.03 -73.69 -21.43
N TYR A 361 0.83 -74.33 -22.29
CA TYR A 361 2.08 -73.75 -22.78
C TYR A 361 1.85 -72.49 -23.63
N GLY A 362 0.79 -72.43 -24.44
CA GLY A 362 0.40 -71.24 -25.19
C GLY A 362 0.03 -70.05 -24.28
N SER A 363 -0.68 -70.31 -23.18
CA SER A 363 -0.98 -69.30 -22.16
C SER A 363 0.30 -68.77 -21.50
N ALA A 364 1.21 -69.64 -21.10
CA ALA A 364 2.52 -69.25 -20.55
C ALA A 364 3.32 -68.40 -21.53
N LYS A 365 3.39 -68.80 -22.81
CA LYS A 365 4.08 -68.07 -23.87
C LYS A 365 3.52 -66.66 -24.04
N THR A 366 2.21 -66.51 -24.01
CA THR A 366 1.53 -65.21 -24.12
C THR A 366 1.89 -64.31 -22.94
N ALA A 367 1.90 -64.83 -21.71
CA ALA A 367 2.27 -64.06 -20.53
C ALA A 367 3.75 -63.59 -20.59
N TYR A 368 4.69 -64.43 -21.03
CA TYR A 368 6.08 -63.98 -21.24
C TYR A 368 6.22 -62.95 -22.35
N LYS A 369 5.41 -63.00 -23.41
CA LYS A 369 5.40 -61.95 -24.45
C LYS A 369 4.96 -60.61 -23.87
N THR A 370 3.98 -60.60 -22.98
CA THR A 370 3.57 -59.38 -22.25
C THR A 370 4.72 -58.84 -21.42
N ALA A 371 5.41 -59.68 -20.64
CA ALA A 371 6.60 -59.27 -19.88
C ALA A 371 7.71 -58.72 -20.80
N SER A 372 7.97 -59.39 -21.93
CA SER A 372 8.98 -58.94 -22.91
C SER A 372 8.62 -57.60 -23.56
N ALA A 373 7.33 -57.27 -23.72
CA ALA A 373 6.90 -55.99 -24.27
C ALA A 373 7.09 -54.84 -23.26
N LEU A 374 6.91 -55.11 -21.96
CA LEU A 374 7.10 -54.13 -20.88
C LEU A 374 8.58 -53.76 -20.69
N LYS A 375 9.49 -54.74 -20.81
CA LYS A 375 10.95 -54.53 -20.82
C LYS A 375 11.63 -55.26 -21.99
N PRO A 376 11.69 -54.66 -23.19
CA PRO A 376 12.25 -55.30 -24.39
C PRO A 376 13.73 -55.65 -24.31
N MET A 377 14.49 -55.04 -23.40
CA MET A 377 15.92 -55.31 -23.21
C MET A 377 16.20 -56.54 -22.35
N GLU A 378 15.21 -57.05 -21.62
CA GLU A 378 15.39 -58.22 -20.76
C GLU A 378 15.41 -59.51 -21.56
N ASN A 379 16.35 -60.40 -21.24
CA ASN A 379 16.52 -61.69 -21.93
C ASN A 379 15.65 -62.80 -21.33
N TYR A 380 15.41 -62.77 -20.02
CA TYR A 380 14.70 -63.86 -19.31
C TYR A 380 13.34 -64.25 -19.94
N PRO A 381 12.40 -63.32 -20.23
CA PRO A 381 11.15 -63.68 -20.90
C PRO A 381 11.37 -64.29 -22.30
N LYS A 382 12.38 -63.81 -23.04
CA LYS A 382 12.69 -64.29 -24.40
C LYS A 382 13.20 -65.72 -24.36
N ASP A 383 14.11 -66.02 -23.43
CA ASP A 383 14.66 -67.36 -23.24
C ASP A 383 13.55 -68.36 -22.87
N LYS A 384 12.61 -67.95 -22.01
CA LYS A 384 11.45 -68.78 -21.64
C LYS A 384 10.49 -69.02 -22.80
N ILE A 385 10.26 -68.02 -23.66
CA ILE A 385 9.50 -68.20 -24.89
C ILE A 385 10.17 -69.25 -25.79
N THR A 386 11.48 -69.17 -25.96
CA THR A 386 12.25 -70.15 -26.74
C THR A 386 12.19 -71.56 -26.13
N GLU A 387 12.24 -71.68 -24.80
CA GLU A 387 12.07 -72.96 -24.10
C GLU A 387 10.68 -73.56 -24.35
N ILE A 388 9.63 -72.76 -24.24
CA ILE A 388 8.25 -73.18 -24.52
C ILE A 388 8.10 -73.65 -25.97
N ASP A 389 8.69 -72.91 -26.93
CA ASP A 389 8.62 -73.26 -28.34
C ASP A 389 9.27 -74.61 -28.64
N ARG A 390 10.37 -74.94 -27.96
CA ARG A 390 10.98 -76.26 -28.02
C ARG A 390 10.05 -77.35 -27.47
N LYS A 391 9.47 -77.14 -26.28
CA LYS A 391 8.55 -78.11 -25.66
C LYS A 391 7.32 -78.38 -26.53
N LEU A 392 6.72 -77.34 -27.10
CA LEU A 392 5.60 -77.45 -28.01
C LEU A 392 5.97 -78.22 -29.29
N ALA A 393 7.17 -78.00 -29.83
CA ALA A 393 7.66 -78.76 -30.97
C ALA A 393 7.84 -80.25 -30.62
N ASP A 394 8.46 -80.55 -29.48
CA ASP A 394 8.67 -81.92 -29.00
C ASP A 394 7.34 -82.63 -28.79
N MET A 395 6.37 -81.99 -28.13
CA MET A 395 5.01 -82.53 -27.94
C MET A 395 4.32 -82.86 -29.27
N LYS A 396 4.45 -81.98 -30.26
CA LYS A 396 3.91 -82.20 -31.61
C LYS A 396 4.57 -83.41 -32.28
N THR A 397 5.89 -83.56 -32.15
CA THR A 397 6.61 -84.72 -32.70
C THR A 397 6.21 -86.03 -32.03
N GLU A 398 6.05 -86.03 -30.71
CA GLU A 398 5.63 -87.22 -29.95
C GLU A 398 4.19 -87.63 -30.30
N LYS A 399 3.27 -86.66 -30.38
CA LYS A 399 1.90 -86.90 -30.82
C LYS A 399 1.84 -87.51 -32.23
N ALA A 400 2.65 -87.01 -33.16
CA ALA A 400 2.75 -87.56 -34.52
C ALA A 400 3.34 -88.98 -34.53
N ARG A 401 4.38 -89.23 -33.72
CA ARG A 401 4.99 -90.55 -33.55
C ARG A 401 4.00 -91.54 -32.96
N ARG A 402 3.22 -91.14 -31.96
CA ARG A 402 2.17 -91.96 -31.35
C ARG A 402 1.06 -92.31 -32.33
N ALA A 403 0.56 -91.33 -33.09
CA ALA A 403 -0.45 -91.58 -34.11
C ALA A 403 0.03 -92.57 -35.19
N LYS A 404 1.31 -92.47 -35.61
CA LYS A 404 1.92 -93.46 -36.52
C LYS A 404 1.95 -94.86 -35.91
N TYR A 405 2.36 -94.96 -34.64
CA TYR A 405 2.35 -96.22 -33.91
C TYR A 405 0.95 -96.84 -33.82
N ASP A 406 -0.06 -96.07 -33.38
CA ASP A 406 -1.43 -96.56 -33.26
C ASP A 406 -2.00 -97.02 -34.62
N GLY A 407 -1.63 -96.33 -35.72
CA GLY A 407 -1.95 -96.74 -37.08
C GLY A 407 -1.28 -98.05 -37.51
N LEU A 408 -0.01 -98.26 -37.14
CA LEU A 408 0.70 -99.52 -37.37
C LEU A 408 0.07 -100.66 -36.56
N ILE A 409 -0.28 -100.42 -35.29
CA ILE A 409 -0.97 -101.41 -34.46
C ILE A 409 -2.31 -101.83 -35.09
N THR A 410 -3.13 -100.85 -35.50
CA THR A 410 -4.42 -101.10 -36.16
C THR A 410 -4.25 -101.92 -37.44
N LYS A 411 -3.25 -101.57 -38.26
CA LYS A 411 -2.94 -102.28 -39.50
C LYS A 411 -2.43 -103.71 -39.22
N GLY A 412 -1.54 -103.86 -38.25
CA GLY A 412 -0.98 -105.15 -37.83
C GLY A 412 -2.07 -106.09 -37.33
N ASP A 413 -2.95 -105.60 -36.46
CA ASP A 413 -4.11 -106.35 -35.94
C ASP A 413 -5.07 -106.74 -37.06
N GLY A 414 -5.32 -105.85 -38.02
CA GLY A 414 -6.15 -106.13 -39.18
C GLY A 414 -5.61 -107.26 -40.06
N LEU A 415 -4.29 -107.32 -40.26
CA LEU A 415 -3.62 -108.40 -41.02
C LEU A 415 -3.60 -109.71 -40.22
N PHE A 416 -3.29 -109.62 -38.93
CA PHE A 416 -3.29 -110.76 -38.01
C PHE A 416 -4.65 -111.46 -37.98
N ASN A 417 -5.74 -110.70 -37.83
CA ASN A 417 -7.11 -111.23 -37.81
C ASN A 417 -7.55 -111.88 -39.13
N LYS A 418 -6.98 -111.43 -40.26
CA LYS A 418 -7.16 -112.05 -41.58
C LYS A 418 -6.30 -113.30 -41.77
N LYS A 419 -5.54 -113.70 -40.75
CA LYS A 419 -4.55 -114.79 -40.77
C LYS A 419 -3.40 -114.56 -41.75
N ASP A 420 -3.19 -113.32 -42.20
CA ASP A 420 -2.01 -112.93 -42.98
C ASP A 420 -0.84 -112.62 -42.03
N TYR A 421 -0.29 -113.68 -41.44
CA TYR A 421 0.76 -113.56 -40.44
C TYR A 421 2.09 -113.08 -41.03
N LYS A 422 2.38 -113.42 -42.30
CA LYS A 422 3.59 -112.94 -43.00
C LYS A 422 3.51 -111.43 -43.25
N GLY A 423 2.33 -110.92 -43.57
CA GLY A 423 2.08 -109.48 -43.70
C GLY A 423 2.04 -108.74 -42.35
N ALA A 424 1.48 -109.36 -41.31
CA ALA A 424 1.35 -108.74 -39.98
C ALA A 424 2.70 -108.54 -39.27
N LYS A 425 3.64 -109.49 -39.42
CA LYS A 425 4.96 -109.46 -38.76
C LYS A 425 5.74 -108.14 -38.96
N PRO A 426 6.06 -107.70 -40.19
CA PRO A 426 6.82 -106.47 -40.39
C PRO A 426 6.09 -105.22 -39.89
N VAL A 427 4.76 -105.22 -39.86
CA VAL A 427 3.96 -104.07 -39.37
C VAL A 427 4.11 -103.91 -37.85
N TYR A 428 4.12 -105.00 -37.09
CA TYR A 428 4.39 -104.94 -35.64
C TYR A 428 5.87 -104.64 -35.34
N GLU A 429 6.81 -105.12 -36.17
CA GLU A 429 8.23 -104.74 -36.06
C GLU A 429 8.43 -103.23 -36.30
N ASP A 430 7.75 -102.65 -37.29
CA ASP A 430 7.77 -101.20 -37.54
C ASP A 430 7.14 -100.42 -36.37
N ALA A 431 6.10 -100.94 -35.74
CA ALA A 431 5.53 -100.33 -34.53
C ALA A 431 6.56 -100.30 -33.38
N LEU A 432 7.33 -101.39 -33.23
CA LEU A 432 8.41 -101.47 -32.23
C LEU A 432 9.62 -100.59 -32.56
N LYS A 433 9.87 -100.24 -33.82
CA LYS A 433 10.89 -99.22 -34.15
C LYS A 433 10.49 -97.85 -33.60
N LEU A 434 9.18 -97.54 -33.56
CA LEU A 434 8.68 -96.29 -32.99
C LEU A 434 8.65 -96.34 -31.46
N TYR A 435 8.23 -97.45 -30.86
CA TYR A 435 8.22 -97.64 -29.41
C TYR A 435 8.77 -99.02 -29.00
N PRO A 436 10.10 -99.16 -28.83
CA PRO A 436 10.76 -100.46 -28.64
C PRO A 436 10.37 -101.23 -27.37
N MET A 437 9.74 -100.56 -26.42
CA MET A 437 9.38 -101.12 -25.12
C MET A 437 7.92 -101.57 -25.02
N GLU A 438 7.10 -101.30 -26.05
CA GLU A 438 5.68 -101.67 -26.06
C GLU A 438 5.51 -103.19 -26.04
N LEU A 439 4.72 -103.68 -25.08
CA LEU A 439 4.54 -105.12 -24.86
C LEU A 439 3.59 -105.74 -25.88
N TYR A 440 2.55 -105.01 -26.30
CA TYR A 440 1.50 -105.53 -27.18
C TYR A 440 2.04 -106.04 -28.53
N PRO A 441 2.76 -105.25 -29.33
CA PRO A 441 3.36 -105.75 -30.56
C PRO A 441 4.40 -106.87 -30.34
N LYS A 442 5.15 -106.88 -29.22
CA LYS A 442 6.07 -107.99 -28.89
C LYS A 442 5.33 -109.32 -28.72
N GLN A 443 4.18 -109.30 -28.04
CA GLN A 443 3.35 -110.47 -27.82
C GLN A 443 2.76 -110.98 -29.14
N ARG A 444 2.26 -110.08 -29.99
CA ARG A 444 1.73 -110.44 -31.31
C ARG A 444 2.77 -111.07 -32.22
N LEU A 445 4.00 -110.55 -32.22
CA LEU A 445 5.11 -111.16 -32.96
C LEU A 445 5.42 -112.59 -32.49
N ALA A 446 5.47 -112.82 -31.17
CA ALA A 446 5.68 -114.16 -30.62
C ALA A 446 4.56 -115.15 -30.99
N GLU A 447 3.31 -114.67 -31.07
CA GLU A 447 2.16 -115.47 -31.49
C GLU A 447 2.21 -115.79 -33.00
N ILE A 448 2.52 -114.80 -33.84
CA ILE A 448 2.76 -114.97 -35.28
C ILE A 448 3.83 -116.03 -35.54
N ASP A 449 4.95 -115.97 -34.81
CA ASP A 449 6.06 -116.91 -34.98
C ASP A 449 5.63 -118.36 -34.69
N LYS A 450 4.74 -118.57 -33.71
CA LYS A 450 4.13 -119.89 -33.45
C LYS A 450 3.22 -120.34 -34.60
N LEU A 451 2.42 -119.43 -35.15
CA LEU A 451 1.42 -119.74 -36.18
C LEU A 451 2.04 -120.00 -37.56
N LEU A 452 3.16 -119.36 -37.89
CA LEU A 452 3.85 -119.50 -39.18
C LEU A 452 4.72 -120.75 -39.29
N ASN A 453 5.05 -121.42 -38.18
CA ASN A 453 5.96 -122.57 -38.17
C ASN A 453 5.42 -123.74 -37.33
N PRO A 454 4.32 -124.38 -37.74
CA PRO A 454 3.58 -125.36 -36.93
C PRO A 454 4.26 -126.74 -36.77
N THR A 455 5.28 -127.08 -37.57
CA THR A 455 5.93 -128.42 -37.60
C THR A 455 7.43 -128.39 -37.28
N LYS A 456 7.78 -127.77 -36.16
CA LYS A 456 9.01 -128.09 -35.43
C LYS A 456 8.64 -128.41 -33.99
N VAL A 457 8.56 -129.70 -33.67
CA VAL A 457 8.78 -130.16 -32.29
C VAL A 457 10.25 -129.87 -32.00
N VAL A 458 10.49 -128.76 -31.32
CA VAL A 458 11.74 -128.51 -30.61
C VAL A 458 11.36 -128.53 -29.14
N THR A 459 11.71 -129.65 -28.52
CA THR A 459 11.95 -129.74 -27.09
C THR A 459 13.06 -128.77 -26.73
N ASP A 460 12.66 -127.58 -26.32
CA ASP A 460 13.28 -126.85 -25.22
C ASP A 460 12.14 -126.08 -24.58
N PRO A 461 11.81 -126.31 -23.29
CA PRO A 461 10.87 -125.43 -22.63
C PRO A 461 11.54 -124.05 -22.56
N VAL A 462 11.05 -123.11 -23.37
CA VAL A 462 11.08 -121.71 -22.96
C VAL A 462 10.25 -121.68 -21.68
N VAL A 463 10.94 -121.77 -20.55
CA VAL A 463 10.37 -121.60 -19.23
C VAL A 463 9.87 -120.16 -19.17
N VAL A 464 8.63 -119.95 -19.59
CA VAL A 464 7.85 -118.81 -19.13
C VAL A 464 7.54 -119.12 -17.68
N LYS A 465 8.45 -118.73 -16.79
CA LYS A 465 8.22 -118.85 -15.34
C LYS A 465 6.89 -118.17 -15.06
N THR A 466 5.96 -118.92 -14.47
CA THR A 466 4.74 -118.37 -13.90
C THR A 466 5.13 -117.26 -12.91
N ARG A 467 4.23 -116.29 -12.66
CA ARG A 467 4.47 -115.26 -11.65
C ARG A 467 4.92 -115.88 -10.32
N GLU A 468 4.31 -117.00 -9.95
CA GLU A 468 4.64 -117.77 -8.75
C GLU A 468 6.06 -118.33 -8.76
N GLU A 469 6.53 -118.88 -9.88
CA GLU A 469 7.92 -119.36 -10.04
C GLU A 469 8.94 -118.22 -10.00
N ILE A 470 8.64 -117.05 -10.60
CA ILE A 470 9.50 -115.86 -10.51
C ILE A 470 9.61 -115.41 -9.05
N MET A 471 8.49 -115.34 -8.33
CA MET A 471 8.52 -114.90 -6.93
C MET A 471 9.22 -115.90 -6.02
N ASN A 472 9.04 -117.20 -6.23
CA ASN A 472 9.75 -118.25 -5.47
C ASN A 472 11.27 -118.17 -5.64
N GLU A 473 11.76 -117.79 -6.82
CA GLU A 473 13.21 -117.56 -7.01
C GLU A 473 13.69 -116.30 -6.33
N LEU A 474 12.89 -115.23 -6.30
CA LEU A 474 13.24 -114.01 -5.59
C LEU A 474 13.34 -114.25 -4.08
N VAL A 475 12.44 -115.04 -3.49
CA VAL A 475 12.50 -115.45 -2.07
C VAL A 475 13.80 -116.19 -1.74
N LYS A 476 14.30 -117.04 -2.66
CA LYS A 476 15.58 -117.76 -2.47
C LYS A 476 16.81 -116.87 -2.67
N LYS A 477 16.71 -115.87 -3.55
CA LYS A 477 17.84 -115.06 -4.00
C LYS A 477 18.07 -113.81 -3.16
N TYR A 478 17.02 -113.23 -2.59
CA TYR A 478 17.09 -111.97 -1.86
C TYR A 478 16.70 -112.15 -0.38
N PRO A 479 17.34 -111.43 0.56
CA PRO A 479 17.00 -111.53 1.97
C PRO A 479 15.59 -110.99 2.26
N GLN A 480 15.03 -111.34 3.41
CA GLN A 480 13.79 -110.76 3.92
C GLN A 480 13.90 -109.22 4.01
N GLY A 481 12.83 -108.52 3.66
CA GLY A 481 12.79 -107.06 3.59
C GLY A 481 12.85 -106.51 2.17
N VAL A 482 13.35 -105.28 2.01
CA VAL A 482 13.41 -104.57 0.72
C VAL A 482 14.85 -104.53 0.22
N THR A 483 15.09 -105.10 -0.96
CA THR A 483 16.35 -104.92 -1.71
C THR A 483 16.13 -103.90 -2.81
N GLU A 484 16.85 -102.79 -2.79
CA GLU A 484 16.82 -101.77 -3.85
C GLU A 484 17.98 -101.96 -4.83
N ILE A 485 17.67 -101.91 -6.12
CA ILE A 485 18.61 -102.02 -7.22
C ILE A 485 18.41 -100.81 -8.13
N LEU A 486 19.50 -100.11 -8.41
CA LEU A 486 19.52 -99.02 -9.37
C LEU A 486 20.03 -99.53 -10.70
N GLU A 487 19.20 -99.41 -11.72
CA GLU A 487 19.51 -99.84 -13.09
C GLU A 487 19.23 -98.67 -14.03
N ASN A 488 19.95 -98.62 -15.14
CA ASN A 488 19.54 -97.76 -16.26
C ASN A 488 18.59 -98.56 -17.15
N ASP A 489 17.55 -97.93 -17.66
CA ASP A 489 16.73 -98.56 -18.68
C ASP A 489 17.64 -98.94 -19.86
N PRO A 490 17.49 -100.13 -20.49
CA PRO A 490 18.37 -100.56 -21.58
C PRO A 490 18.40 -99.60 -22.78
N SER A 491 17.41 -98.71 -22.91
CA SER A 491 17.39 -97.63 -23.91
C SER A 491 18.16 -96.36 -23.50
N GLY A 492 18.70 -96.30 -22.29
CA GLY A 492 19.45 -95.16 -21.73
C GLY A 492 18.59 -93.95 -21.33
N ASN A 493 17.27 -94.00 -21.58
CA ASN A 493 16.39 -92.82 -21.51
C ASN A 493 15.58 -92.69 -20.21
N ALA A 494 15.80 -93.58 -19.26
CA ALA A 494 15.22 -93.50 -17.94
C ALA A 494 16.16 -94.09 -16.89
N LYS A 495 16.17 -93.48 -15.70
CA LYS A 495 16.73 -94.09 -14.50
C LYS A 495 15.66 -95.01 -13.89
N VAL A 496 16.04 -96.24 -13.61
CA VAL A 496 15.13 -97.27 -13.07
C VAL A 496 15.55 -97.60 -11.65
N THR A 497 14.64 -97.41 -10.71
CA THR A 497 14.77 -97.91 -9.35
C THR A 497 13.89 -99.14 -9.22
N LYS A 498 14.49 -100.32 -9.00
CA LYS A 498 13.79 -101.58 -8.80
C LYS A 498 13.87 -101.97 -7.33
N ARG A 499 12.72 -102.26 -6.71
CA ARG A 499 12.66 -102.76 -5.32
C ARG A 499 12.08 -104.16 -5.31
N ILE A 500 12.83 -105.09 -4.74
CA ILE A 500 12.40 -106.48 -4.52
C ILE A 500 12.01 -106.59 -3.06
N VAL A 501 10.75 -106.87 -2.80
CA VAL A 501 10.21 -107.00 -1.43
C VAL A 501 9.98 -108.46 -1.15
N VAL A 502 10.66 -109.02 -0.15
CA VAL A 502 10.49 -110.41 0.31
C VAL A 502 9.89 -110.41 1.72
N LYS A 503 8.75 -111.07 1.91
CA LYS A 503 8.07 -111.23 3.21
C LYS A 503 7.60 -112.67 3.39
N GLY A 504 8.16 -113.38 4.36
CA GLY A 504 7.88 -114.80 4.55
C GLY A 504 8.28 -115.59 3.30
N ASN A 505 7.31 -116.31 2.70
CA ASN A 505 7.51 -117.11 1.49
C ASN A 505 7.02 -116.38 0.21
N GLU A 506 6.76 -115.07 0.28
CA GLU A 506 6.28 -114.29 -0.87
C GLU A 506 7.28 -113.21 -1.28
N ALA A 507 7.30 -112.87 -2.57
CA ALA A 507 8.07 -111.76 -3.10
C ALA A 507 7.26 -110.93 -4.12
N TRP A 508 7.63 -109.67 -4.30
CA TRP A 508 7.08 -108.75 -5.31
C TRP A 508 8.18 -107.86 -5.91
N VAL A 509 7.99 -107.43 -7.16
CA VAL A 509 8.91 -106.52 -7.86
C VAL A 509 8.23 -105.19 -8.12
N TYR A 510 8.80 -104.13 -7.57
CA TYR A 510 8.36 -102.77 -7.81
C TYR A 510 9.36 -102.02 -8.68
N VAL A 511 8.87 -101.19 -9.59
CA VAL A 511 9.71 -100.43 -10.51
C VAL A 511 9.26 -98.98 -10.53
N ARG A 512 10.18 -98.05 -10.23
CA ARG A 512 10.04 -96.62 -10.50
C ARG A 512 10.90 -96.26 -11.70
N LYS A 513 10.29 -95.72 -12.76
CA LYS A 513 11.00 -95.21 -13.94
C LYS A 513 10.93 -93.70 -13.95
N VAL A 514 12.10 -93.05 -13.93
CA VAL A 514 12.25 -91.60 -14.08
C VAL A 514 12.83 -91.34 -15.46
N HIS A 515 12.00 -90.84 -16.37
CA HIS A 515 12.45 -90.50 -17.71
C HIS A 515 13.19 -89.15 -17.73
N SER A 516 14.14 -89.01 -18.65
CA SER A 516 14.90 -87.75 -18.81
C SER A 516 14.02 -86.54 -19.15
N TRP A 517 12.79 -86.76 -19.65
CA TRP A 517 11.80 -85.72 -19.94
C TRP A 517 10.88 -85.37 -18.75
N GLY A 518 11.13 -85.95 -17.57
CA GLY A 518 10.47 -85.59 -16.31
C GLY A 518 9.29 -86.48 -15.90
N GLY A 519 8.83 -87.37 -16.78
CA GLY A 519 7.79 -88.36 -16.43
C GLY A 519 8.29 -89.38 -15.42
N VAL A 520 7.50 -89.60 -14.37
CA VAL A 520 7.77 -90.62 -13.35
C VAL A 520 6.62 -91.62 -13.30
N TYR A 521 6.93 -92.90 -13.47
CA TYR A 521 5.96 -93.99 -13.50
C TYR A 521 6.34 -95.10 -12.52
N TYR A 522 5.32 -95.75 -11.95
CA TYR A 522 5.48 -96.77 -10.91
C TYR A 522 4.75 -98.06 -11.31
N PHE A 523 5.35 -99.20 -11.04
CA PHE A 523 4.81 -100.52 -11.37
C PHE A 523 5.00 -101.51 -10.22
N LYS A 524 4.08 -102.47 -10.08
CA LYS A 524 4.17 -103.67 -9.23
C LYS A 524 3.92 -104.89 -10.11
N ASP A 525 4.89 -105.79 -10.18
CA ASP A 525 4.86 -107.00 -11.01
C ASP A 525 4.48 -106.72 -12.48
N GLY A 526 4.91 -105.56 -13.00
CA GLY A 526 4.63 -105.10 -14.37
C GLY A 526 3.30 -104.36 -14.55
N VAL A 527 2.44 -104.31 -13.53
CA VAL A 527 1.17 -103.55 -13.54
C VAL A 527 1.42 -102.15 -12.99
N GLN A 528 0.93 -101.11 -13.67
CA GLN A 528 1.11 -99.73 -13.24
C GLN A 528 0.36 -99.45 -11.93
N ILE A 529 1.02 -98.75 -11.00
CA ILE A 529 0.49 -98.34 -9.69
C ILE A 529 0.78 -96.86 -9.42
N SER A 530 0.23 -96.31 -8.33
CA SER A 530 0.52 -94.95 -7.89
C SER A 530 1.87 -94.83 -7.18
N GLU A 531 2.44 -93.61 -7.12
CA GLU A 531 3.61 -93.31 -6.29
C GLU A 531 3.39 -93.68 -4.82
N ASN A 532 2.20 -93.36 -4.30
CA ASN A 532 1.87 -93.65 -2.91
C ASN A 532 1.88 -95.16 -2.62
N THR A 533 1.31 -95.97 -3.52
CA THR A 533 1.35 -97.44 -3.43
C THR A 533 2.78 -97.95 -3.44
N PHE A 534 3.62 -97.45 -4.35
CA PHE A 534 5.04 -97.81 -4.42
C PHE A 534 5.75 -97.48 -3.10
N ASN A 535 5.57 -96.27 -2.58
CA ASN A 535 6.24 -95.81 -1.37
C ASN A 535 5.73 -96.51 -0.09
N GLN A 536 4.46 -96.90 0.00
CA GLN A 536 3.92 -97.58 1.18
C GLN A 536 4.31 -99.05 1.23
N GLU A 537 4.27 -99.74 0.09
CA GLU A 537 4.49 -101.19 0.05
C GLU A 537 5.98 -101.58 0.01
N THR A 538 6.88 -100.62 -0.24
CA THR A 538 8.33 -100.84 -0.37
C THR A 538 9.17 -100.08 0.67
N LYS A 539 8.56 -99.74 1.81
CA LYS A 539 9.22 -99.10 2.95
C LYS A 539 9.98 -100.07 3.84
#